data_AF-A0AAU1EME3-F1
#
_entry.id   AF-A0AAU1EME3-F1
#
_cell.length_a   1.000
_cell.length_b   1.000
_cell.length_c   1.000
_cell.angle_alpha   90.00
_cell.angle_beta   90.00
_cell.angle_gamma   90.00
#
_symmetry.space_group_name_H-M   'P 1'
#
loop_
_entity.id
_entity.type
_entity.pdbx_description
1 polymer ?
#
loop_
_entity_poly.entity_id
_entity_poly.type
_entity_poly.pdbx_seq_one_letter_code
_entity_poly.pdbx_strand_id
1 'polypeptide(L)' 'MTENVAPSEHERLRTLESQVQVLAQAVRALAEGLEDIPSEDTDMEKQAARGARLAHELLLSQGL' A
#
# COMPACT_ATOMS: atom_id res chain seq x y z
N MET A 1 36.17 -5.01 6.52
CA MET A 1 35.69 -5.16 5.13
C MET A 1 34.35 -5.87 5.22
N THR A 2 33.24 -5.14 5.12
CA THR A 2 31.90 -5.74 5.10
C THR A 2 31.58 -6.10 3.65
N GLU A 3 31.67 -7.39 3.32
CA GLU A 3 31.18 -7.89 2.03
C GLU A 3 29.68 -7.64 1.95
N ASN A 4 29.28 -6.64 1.16
CA ASN A 4 27.91 -6.42 0.75
C ASN A 4 27.55 -7.52 -0.25
N VAL A 5 27.20 -8.70 0.26
CA VAL A 5 26.72 -9.81 -0.56
C VAL A 5 25.39 -9.36 -1.15
N ALA A 6 25.39 -9.11 -2.46
CA ALA A 6 24.17 -8.76 -3.17
C ALA A 6 23.11 -9.85 -2.95
N PRO A 7 21.85 -9.47 -2.64
CA PRO A 7 20.81 -10.45 -2.36
C PRO A 7 20.63 -11.39 -3.55
N SER A 8 20.46 -12.67 -3.24
CA SER A 8 20.25 -13.70 -4.27
C SER A 8 19.03 -13.37 -5.11
N GLU A 9 18.98 -13.85 -6.36
CA GLU A 9 17.84 -13.61 -7.24
C GLU A 9 16.51 -14.06 -6.62
N HIS A 10 16.55 -15.13 -5.82
CA HIS A 10 15.39 -15.64 -5.09
C HIS A 10 14.94 -14.71 -3.96
N GLU A 11 15.87 -14.08 -3.23
CA GLU A 11 15.54 -13.09 -2.21
C GLU A 11 14.98 -11.82 -2.86
N ARG A 12 15.57 -11.36 -3.96
CA ARG A 12 15.06 -10.21 -4.73
C ARG A 12 13.65 -10.48 -5.26
N LEU A 13 13.39 -11.67 -5.75
CA LEU A 13 12.06 -12.08 -6.22
C LEU A 13 11.05 -12.07 -5.06
N ARG A 14 11.38 -12.66 -3.91
CA ARG A 14 10.50 -12.67 -2.73
C ARG A 14 10.19 -11.27 -2.21
N THR A 15 11.20 -10.40 -2.17
CA THR A 15 11.00 -9.00 -1.80
C THR A 15 10.05 -8.32 -2.77
N LEU A 16 10.23 -8.52 -4.08
CA LEU A 16 9.36 -7.92 -5.10
C LEU A 16 7.92 -8.45 -4.98
N GLU A 17 7.73 -9.75 -4.80
CA GLU A 17 6.41 -10.37 -4.59
C GLU A 17 5.70 -9.76 -3.37
N SER A 18 6.40 -9.61 -2.25
CA SER A 18 5.85 -8.97 -1.04
C SER A 18 5.46 -7.51 -1.29
N GLN A 19 6.31 -6.75 -1.99
CA GLN A 19 6.04 -5.35 -2.31
C GLN A 19 4.81 -5.22 -3.23
N VAL A 20 4.69 -6.08 -4.23
CA VAL A 20 3.53 -6.11 -5.14
C VAL A 20 2.25 -6.46 -4.37
N GLN A 21 2.32 -7.41 -3.44
CA GLN A 21 1.16 -7.79 -2.62
C GLN A 21 0.69 -6.62 -1.74
N VAL A 22 1.61 -5.90 -1.11
CA VAL A 22 1.27 -4.71 -0.31
C VAL A 22 0.74 -3.58 -1.18
N LEU A 23 1.33 -3.35 -2.35
CA LEU A 23 0.84 -2.35 -3.29
C LEU A 23 -0.60 -2.66 -3.73
N ALA A 24 -0.91 -3.92 -4.02
CA ALA A 24 -2.27 -4.34 -4.38
C ALA A 24 -3.27 -4.11 -3.23
N GLN A 25 -2.86 -4.31 -1.98
CA GLN A 25 -3.68 -4.01 -0.80
C GLN A 25 -3.91 -2.50 -0.64
N ALA A 26 -2.87 -1.69 -0.81
CA ALA A 26 -2.97 -0.23 -0.72
C ALA A 26 -3.90 0.34 -1.79
N VAL A 27 -3.80 -0.14 -3.03
CA VAL A 27 -4.69 0.27 -4.13
C VAL A 27 -6.13 -0.14 -3.85
N ARG A 28 -6.35 -1.33 -3.29
CA ARG A 28 -7.70 -1.78 -2.92
C ARG A 28 -8.33 -0.90 -1.83
N ALA A 29 -7.57 -0.58 -0.78
CA ALA A 29 -8.03 0.32 0.28
C ALA A 29 -8.37 1.73 -0.25
N LEU A 30 -7.60 2.22 -1.23
CA LEU A 30 -7.89 3.48 -1.91
C LEU A 30 -9.18 3.38 -2.73
N ALA A 31 -9.35 2.31 -3.49
CA ALA A 31 -10.56 2.08 -4.29
C ALA A 31 -11.80 1.98 -3.39
N GLU A 32 -11.75 1.22 -2.30
CA GLU A 32 -12.84 1.10 -1.32
C GLU A 32 -13.20 2.45 -0.69
N GLY A 33 -12.20 3.29 -0.39
CA GLY A 33 -12.44 4.65 0.11
C GLY A 33 -13.06 5.61 -0.91
N LEU A 34 -13.10 5.22 -2.19
CA LEU A 34 -13.64 6.00 -3.31
C LEU A 34 -14.92 5.38 -3.91
N GLU A 35 -15.28 4.15 -3.53
CA GLU A 35 -16.38 3.38 -4.12
C GLU A 35 -17.74 3.67 -3.46
N ASP A 36 -17.75 4.15 -2.21
CA ASP A 36 -18.98 4.54 -1.54
C ASP A 36 -19.55 5.81 -2.20
N ILE A 37 -20.82 5.76 -2.62
CA ILE A 37 -21.59 6.93 -3.08
C ILE A 37 -22.35 7.46 -1.85
N PRO A 38 -21.87 8.50 -1.16
CA PRO A 38 -22.51 9.01 0.03
C PRO A 38 -23.58 10.02 -0.41
N SER A 39 -24.75 9.98 0.23
CA SER A 39 -25.83 10.94 0.00
C SER A 39 -25.46 12.38 0.42
N GLU A 40 -24.35 12.56 1.14
CA GLU A 40 -23.84 13.83 1.66
C GLU A 40 -22.35 14.00 1.33
N ASP A 41 -21.99 15.09 0.63
CA ASP A 41 -20.62 15.41 0.17
C ASP A 41 -19.57 15.36 1.29
N THR A 42 -19.93 15.70 2.54
CA THR A 42 -19.00 15.73 3.67
C THR A 42 -18.51 14.36 4.12
N ASP A 43 -19.21 13.28 3.77
CA ASP A 43 -18.79 11.92 4.12
C ASP A 43 -17.88 11.29 3.07
N MET A 44 -17.96 11.77 1.81
CA MET A 44 -17.05 11.37 0.74
C MET A 44 -15.59 11.76 1.05
N GLU A 45 -15.36 13.01 1.47
CA GLU A 45 -14.01 13.48 1.84
C GLU A 45 -13.41 12.70 3.01
N LYS A 46 -14.24 12.31 4.00
CA LYS A 46 -13.78 11.52 5.15
C LYS A 46 -13.43 10.09 4.75
N GLN A 47 -14.20 9.47 3.86
CA GLN A 47 -13.94 8.12 3.36
C GLN A 47 -12.69 8.06 2.48
N ALA A 48 -12.56 8.99 1.54
CA ALA A 48 -11.35 9.13 0.73
C ALA A 48 -10.10 9.37 1.60
N ALA A 49 -10.20 10.25 2.60
CA ALA A 49 -9.10 10.49 3.54
C ALA A 49 -8.76 9.26 4.41
N ARG A 50 -9.74 8.41 4.74
CA ARG A 50 -9.51 7.14 5.44
C ARG A 50 -8.80 6.12 4.54
N GLY A 51 -9.27 5.93 3.30
CA GLY A 51 -8.63 5.03 2.34
C GLY A 51 -7.19 5.43 2.03
N ALA A 52 -6.95 6.74 1.82
CA ALA A 52 -5.61 7.27 1.60
C ALA A 52 -4.67 7.07 2.81
N ARG A 53 -5.17 7.25 4.05
CA ARG A 53 -4.38 6.98 5.26
C ARG A 53 -4.01 5.50 5.38
N LEU A 54 -4.96 4.61 5.15
CA LEU A 54 -4.72 3.17 5.26
C LEU A 54 -3.71 2.69 4.19
N ALA A 55 -3.84 3.19 2.96
CA ALA A 55 -2.88 2.94 1.89
C ALA A 55 -1.47 3.43 2.27
N HIS A 56 -1.37 4.62 2.85
CA HIS A 56 -0.10 5.18 3.31
C HIS A 56 0.55 4.35 4.43
N GLU A 57 -0.25 3.90 5.41
CA GLU A 57 0.22 3.03 6.50
C GLU A 57 0.74 1.68 5.99
N LEU A 58 0.03 1.08 5.01
CA LEU A 58 0.46 -0.17 4.38
C LEU A 58 1.82 -0.01 3.68
N LEU A 59 2.02 1.09 2.94
CA LEU A 59 3.29 1.38 2.26
C LEU A 59 4.43 1.61 3.26
N LEU A 60 4.21 2.43 4.30
CA LEU A 60 5.20 2.68 5.35
C LEU A 60 5.65 1.40 6.06
N SER A 61 4.73 0.45 6.30
CA SER A 61 5.05 -0.82 6.97
C SER A 61 6.07 -1.68 6.21
N GLN A 62 6.23 -1.45 4.89
CA GLN A 62 7.18 -2.14 4.03
C GLN A 62 8.40 -1.30 3.66
N GLY A 63 8.50 -0.07 4.17
CA GLY A 63 9.55 0.88 3.79
C GLY A 63 9.44 1.36 2.34
N LEU A 64 8.22 1.37 1.78
CA LEU A 64 7.89 1.89 0.46
C LEU A 64 7.41 3.34 0.54
#